data_AF-A0A1Y1W6R1-F1
#
_entry.id   AF-A0A1Y1W6R1-F1
#
_cell.length_a   1.000
_cell.length_b   1.000
_cell.length_c   1.000
_cell.angle_alpha   90.00
_cell.angle_beta   90.00
_cell.angle_gamma   90.00
#
_symmetry.space_group_name_H-M   'P 1'
#
loop_
_entity.id
_entity.type
_entity.pdbx_description
1 polymer ?
#
loop_
_entity_poly.entity_id
_entity_poly.type
_entity_poly.pdbx_seq_one_letter_code
_entity_poly.pdbx_strand_id
1 'polypeptide(L)'
;MYFFKTMILLMDCLNISSRAIVKEFLLDNGISSKDILDDENKVGANCISWFTEEDEIRIRNKLYNKFVQLLESGEVRNQLTSKLSELVMPTSQQFGETLVACRNEGLMRLELTVHSPELKEVEWNTNLIVNTLEFLHNCRTFATSYEKQWMALVDQIHNKHTLCIYFHKEHSLGYCHWFNKTTKKKQGIAKKLKKNEDMMTVVSNLTFNGHPTVLLTYATSSGPLESEVVLRRDITNITIVPSQRNSFWPVASRERQQHTFAEMGLINYRGIHIDWLTAQQAREKVRLSTLSIVSDNTDGLGIDDLLADISNIELDDLEPTYLRENTDLKPARYKVAYNILHVGDEFLVSYYFLYTFRGLPFYYLDISMIHNEIVSSTHTLIKVLASSPFGECIASVIGQPNQEVVLKVTRIHNRIIHTERI
;
A
#
# COMPACT_ATOMS: atom_id res chain seq x y z
N MET A 1 23.21 -25.36 -3.66
CA MET A 1 21.94 -24.65 -3.39
C MET A 1 22.01 -23.33 -4.15
N TYR A 2 21.32 -23.19 -5.27
CA TYR A 2 21.36 -21.96 -6.07
C TYR A 2 20.51 -20.90 -5.37
N PHE A 3 21.14 -19.82 -4.91
CA PHE A 3 20.42 -18.65 -4.40
C PHE A 3 19.90 -17.84 -5.59
N PHE A 4 18.61 -17.90 -5.86
CA PHE A 4 17.98 -17.02 -6.84
C PHE A 4 17.79 -15.63 -6.24
N LYS A 5 18.29 -14.60 -6.93
CA LYS A 5 17.95 -13.20 -6.65
C LYS A 5 16.57 -12.93 -7.26
N THR A 6 15.68 -12.37 -6.44
CA THR A 6 14.34 -11.94 -6.91
C THR A 6 14.35 -10.44 -7.14
N MET A 7 14.03 -10.03 -8.36
CA MET A 7 13.93 -8.63 -8.76
C MET A 7 12.52 -8.33 -9.22
N ILE A 8 12.00 -7.16 -8.84
CA ILE A 8 10.66 -6.70 -9.19
C ILE A 8 10.77 -5.46 -10.06
N LEU A 9 10.28 -5.56 -11.30
CA LEU A 9 10.13 -4.45 -12.24
C LEU A 9 8.68 -3.99 -12.24
N LEU A 10 8.46 -2.67 -12.23
CA LEU A 10 7.13 -2.08 -12.19
C LEU A 10 6.96 -1.09 -13.33
N MET A 11 5.85 -1.20 -14.04
CA MET A 11 5.39 -0.20 -15.01
C MET A 11 3.93 0.16 -14.75
N ASP A 12 3.65 1.45 -14.76
CA ASP A 12 2.30 2.00 -14.64
C ASP A 12 1.74 2.26 -16.04
N CYS A 13 0.55 1.75 -16.32
CA CYS A 13 -0.09 1.82 -17.63
C CYS A 13 -1.46 2.52 -17.49
N LEU A 14 -1.78 3.39 -18.46
CA LEU A 14 -3.11 3.99 -18.57
C LEU A 14 -4.14 2.95 -18.99
N ASN A 15 -5.41 3.26 -18.69
CA ASN A 15 -6.58 2.41 -18.92
C ASN A 15 -6.55 1.13 -18.08
N ILE A 16 -7.72 0.49 -17.94
CA ILE A 16 -7.88 -0.75 -17.19
C ILE A 16 -8.37 -1.89 -18.07
N SER A 17 -8.10 -3.12 -17.64
CA SER A 17 -8.69 -4.33 -18.22
C SER A 17 -9.11 -5.28 -17.09
N SER A 18 -10.01 -6.21 -17.41
CA SER A 18 -10.47 -7.23 -16.46
C SER A 18 -9.64 -8.50 -16.60
N ARG A 19 -9.57 -9.30 -15.53
CA ARG A 19 -8.92 -10.62 -15.55
C ARG A 19 -9.44 -11.49 -16.69
N ALA A 20 -10.76 -11.49 -16.95
CA ALA A 20 -11.36 -12.28 -18.01
C ALA A 20 -10.85 -11.91 -19.40
N ILE A 21 -10.81 -10.61 -19.70
CA ILE A 21 -10.34 -10.09 -21.01
C ILE A 21 -8.86 -10.38 -21.20
N VAL A 22 -8.04 -10.14 -20.18
CA VAL A 22 -6.61 -10.43 -20.26
C VAL A 22 -6.38 -11.95 -20.38
N LYS A 23 -7.14 -12.78 -19.66
CA LYS A 23 -7.03 -14.25 -19.76
C LYS A 23 -7.34 -14.76 -21.16
N GLU A 24 -8.43 -14.28 -21.76
CA GLU A 24 -8.80 -14.61 -23.15
C GLU A 24 -7.68 -14.20 -24.11
N PHE A 25 -7.21 -12.95 -24.02
CA PHE A 25 -6.08 -12.46 -24.82
C PHE A 25 -4.83 -13.33 -24.67
N LEU A 26 -4.46 -13.71 -23.44
CA LEU A 26 -3.28 -14.54 -23.17
C LEU A 26 -3.39 -15.90 -23.87
N LEU A 27 -4.55 -16.55 -23.76
CA LEU A 27 -4.82 -17.85 -24.39
C LEU A 27 -4.75 -17.76 -25.91
N ASP A 28 -5.37 -16.73 -26.50
CA ASP A 28 -5.39 -16.52 -27.95
C ASP A 28 -3.99 -16.21 -28.53
N ASN A 29 -3.08 -15.70 -27.69
CA ASN A 29 -1.71 -15.34 -28.08
C ASN A 29 -0.66 -16.33 -27.57
N GLY A 30 -1.06 -17.59 -27.35
CA GLY A 30 -0.13 -18.70 -27.16
C GLY A 30 0.35 -18.94 -25.73
N ILE A 31 -0.15 -18.20 -24.73
CA ILE A 31 0.12 -18.51 -23.32
C ILE A 31 -0.77 -19.67 -22.90
N SER A 32 -0.17 -20.76 -22.42
CA SER A 32 -0.92 -21.93 -21.99
C SER A 32 -1.70 -21.64 -20.71
N SER A 33 -2.88 -22.27 -20.55
CA SER A 33 -3.70 -22.15 -19.35
C SER A 33 -2.96 -22.55 -18.07
N LYS A 34 -1.98 -23.47 -18.15
CA LYS A 34 -1.15 -23.90 -17.02
C LYS A 34 -0.19 -22.81 -16.54
N ASP A 35 0.16 -21.87 -17.41
CA ASP A 35 1.08 -20.78 -17.12
C ASP A 35 0.34 -19.55 -16.59
N ILE A 36 -1.00 -19.52 -16.70
CA ILE A 36 -1.87 -18.54 -16.06
C ILE A 36 -2.20 -19.02 -14.65
N LEU A 37 -1.88 -18.21 -13.64
CA LEU A 37 -2.15 -18.55 -12.25
C LEU A 37 -3.65 -18.50 -11.96
N ASP A 38 -4.20 -19.61 -11.46
CA ASP A 38 -5.58 -19.68 -10.98
C ASP A 38 -5.68 -19.22 -9.51
N ASP A 39 -5.64 -17.91 -9.32
CA ASP A 39 -5.59 -17.26 -8.02
C ASP A 39 -6.71 -16.22 -7.82
N GLU A 40 -7.81 -16.32 -8.57
CA GLU A 40 -8.91 -15.34 -8.51
C GLU A 40 -9.49 -15.19 -7.10
N ASN A 41 -9.61 -16.30 -6.36
CA ASN A 41 -10.01 -16.33 -4.96
C ASN A 41 -8.99 -15.71 -3.98
N LYS A 42 -7.83 -15.26 -4.45
CA LYS A 42 -6.80 -14.57 -3.65
C LYS A 42 -6.62 -13.13 -4.09
N VAL A 43 -6.65 -12.86 -5.40
CA VAL A 43 -6.29 -11.55 -5.96
C VAL A 43 -7.48 -10.78 -6.55
N GLY A 44 -8.59 -11.46 -6.83
CA GLY A 44 -9.82 -10.88 -7.38
C GLY A 44 -9.83 -10.77 -8.90
N ALA A 45 -10.97 -10.36 -9.45
CA ALA A 45 -11.18 -10.24 -10.89
C ALA A 45 -10.45 -9.05 -11.56
N ASN A 46 -9.77 -8.22 -10.77
CA ASN A 46 -9.01 -7.06 -11.21
C ASN A 46 -7.49 -7.28 -11.20
N CYS A 47 -7.07 -8.54 -11.09
CA CYS A 47 -5.67 -8.94 -11.09
C CYS A 47 -5.51 -10.29 -11.80
N ILE A 48 -4.49 -10.40 -12.62
CA ILE A 48 -4.08 -11.65 -13.26
C ILE A 48 -2.58 -11.79 -13.18
N SER A 49 -2.11 -13.02 -12.98
CA SER A 49 -0.70 -13.35 -13.06
C SER A 49 -0.50 -14.49 -14.05
N TRP A 50 0.59 -14.46 -14.80
CA TRP A 50 1.00 -15.55 -15.68
C TRP A 50 2.52 -15.65 -15.73
N PHE A 51 3.02 -16.81 -16.16
CA PHE A 51 4.44 -17.02 -16.34
C PHE A 51 4.83 -16.91 -17.80
N THR A 52 6.00 -16.32 -18.03
CA THR A 52 6.75 -16.39 -19.28
C THR A 52 8.18 -16.83 -18.98
N GLU A 53 8.90 -17.20 -20.02
CA GLU A 53 10.32 -17.51 -19.94
C GLU A 53 11.07 -16.62 -20.93
N GLU A 54 12.16 -16.02 -20.48
CA GLU A 54 13.09 -15.22 -21.29
C GLU A 54 14.50 -15.66 -20.88
N ASP A 55 15.36 -16.06 -21.82
CA ASP A 55 16.73 -16.55 -21.54
C ASP A 55 16.78 -17.63 -20.43
N GLU A 56 15.89 -18.63 -20.51
CA GLU A 56 15.74 -19.71 -19.49
C GLU A 56 15.34 -19.21 -18.09
N ILE A 57 14.96 -17.94 -17.95
CA ILE A 57 14.55 -17.35 -16.69
C ILE A 57 13.04 -17.25 -16.65
N ARG A 58 12.48 -17.92 -15.65
CA ARG A 58 11.05 -17.87 -15.37
C ARG A 58 10.68 -16.51 -14.76
N ILE A 59 9.81 -15.82 -15.46
CA ILE A 59 9.31 -14.50 -15.08
C ILE A 59 7.84 -14.63 -14.72
N ARG A 60 7.48 -14.13 -13.53
CA ARG A 60 6.07 -13.96 -13.17
C ARG A 60 5.62 -12.57 -13.58
N ASN A 61 4.74 -12.51 -14.57
CA ASN A 61 4.05 -11.31 -14.98
C ASN A 61 2.79 -11.17 -14.12
N LYS A 62 2.50 -9.97 -13.66
CA LYS A 62 1.28 -9.66 -12.93
C LYS A 62 0.74 -8.32 -13.40
N LEU A 63 -0.51 -8.33 -13.82
CA LEU A 63 -1.20 -7.15 -14.34
C LEU A 63 -2.46 -6.91 -13.50
N TYR A 64 -2.59 -5.71 -12.92
CA TYR A 64 -3.70 -5.42 -12.02
C TYR A 64 -4.13 -3.95 -12.02
N ASN A 65 -5.42 -3.74 -11.74
CA ASN A 65 -5.97 -2.41 -11.52
C ASN A 65 -5.47 -1.86 -10.19
N LYS A 66 -4.62 -0.83 -10.24
CA LYS A 66 -3.94 -0.31 -9.06
C LYS A 66 -4.91 0.37 -8.09
N PHE A 67 -5.91 1.08 -8.61
CA PHE A 67 -6.92 1.76 -7.81
C PHE A 67 -7.77 0.74 -7.05
N VAL A 68 -8.35 -0.24 -7.74
CA VAL A 68 -9.17 -1.28 -7.10
C VAL A 68 -8.33 -2.12 -6.12
N GLN A 69 -7.08 -2.45 -6.44
CA GLN A 69 -6.23 -3.15 -5.48
C GLN A 69 -5.96 -2.33 -4.21
N LEU A 70 -5.96 -0.99 -4.24
CA LEU A 70 -5.89 -0.18 -3.02
C LEU A 70 -7.21 -0.23 -2.21
N LEU A 71 -8.35 -0.31 -2.90
CA LEU A 71 -9.67 -0.47 -2.27
C LEU A 71 -9.89 -1.88 -1.72
N GLU A 72 -9.27 -2.90 -2.31
CA GLU A 72 -9.46 -4.29 -1.92
C GLU A 72 -8.35 -4.81 -0.99
N SER A 73 -7.16 -4.20 -0.97
CA SER A 73 -6.03 -4.71 -0.18
C SER A 73 -6.01 -4.17 1.25
N GLY A 74 -6.25 -5.07 2.21
CA GLY A 74 -5.59 -5.02 3.52
C GLY A 74 -4.13 -5.47 3.41
N GLU A 75 -3.28 -5.24 4.41
CA GLU A 75 -1.92 -5.82 4.38
C GLU A 75 -1.96 -7.35 4.38
N VAL A 76 -0.97 -7.99 3.74
CA VAL A 76 -0.79 -9.47 3.66
C VAL A 76 -0.68 -10.12 5.05
N ARG A 77 -0.52 -9.32 6.11
CA ARG A 77 -0.38 -9.74 7.50
C ARG A 77 -1.66 -9.36 8.25
N ASN A 78 -2.68 -10.21 8.19
CA ASN A 78 -3.87 -10.43 9.05
C ASN A 78 -4.54 -9.26 9.83
N GLN A 79 -4.12 -8.01 9.67
CA GLN A 79 -4.65 -6.86 10.39
C GLN A 79 -5.69 -6.15 9.51
N LEU A 80 -6.90 -6.02 10.06
CA LEU A 80 -7.96 -5.16 9.53
C LEU A 80 -7.44 -3.72 9.47
N THR A 81 -7.08 -3.28 8.26
CA THR A 81 -6.41 -2.01 7.97
C THR A 81 -6.98 -1.40 6.68
N SER A 82 -6.68 -0.12 6.43
CA SER A 82 -7.06 0.54 5.20
C SER A 82 -5.89 1.16 4.46
N LYS A 83 -5.86 0.97 3.13
CA LYS A 83 -4.88 1.58 2.21
C LYS A 83 -5.42 2.80 1.47
N LEU A 84 -6.66 3.22 1.76
CA LEU A 84 -7.28 4.41 1.14
C LEU A 84 -6.43 5.67 1.33
N SER A 85 -5.73 5.77 2.47
CA SER A 85 -4.84 6.90 2.74
C SER A 85 -3.69 7.05 1.73
N GLU A 86 -3.27 5.99 1.01
CA GLU A 86 -2.25 6.08 -0.03
C GLU A 86 -2.72 6.86 -1.28
N LEU A 87 -4.04 7.02 -1.46
CA LEU A 87 -4.59 7.80 -2.58
C LEU A 87 -4.38 9.31 -2.38
N VAL A 88 -4.44 9.77 -1.13
CA VAL A 88 -4.40 11.20 -0.77
C VAL A 88 -3.11 11.63 -0.07
N MET A 89 -2.44 10.67 0.57
CA MET A 89 -1.11 10.80 1.19
C MET A 89 -0.21 9.66 0.71
N PRO A 90 0.17 9.65 -0.58
CA PRO A 90 0.99 8.59 -1.14
C PRO A 90 2.34 8.55 -0.43
N THR A 91 2.85 7.35 -0.21
CA THR A 91 4.20 7.13 0.36
C THR A 91 5.33 7.75 -0.47
N SER A 92 5.11 8.02 -1.75
CA SER A 92 6.05 8.75 -2.61
C SER A 92 5.31 9.78 -3.48
N GLN A 93 5.92 10.96 -3.65
CA GLN A 93 5.36 12.04 -4.48
C GLN A 93 5.10 11.58 -5.92
N GLN A 94 6.06 10.89 -6.54
CA GLN A 94 5.92 10.40 -7.91
C GLN A 94 4.72 9.44 -8.06
N PHE A 95 4.42 8.63 -7.04
CA PHE A 95 3.23 7.78 -7.06
C PHE A 95 1.94 8.60 -6.97
N GLY A 96 1.93 9.68 -6.17
CA GLY A 96 0.83 10.64 -6.14
C GLY A 96 0.55 11.28 -7.49
N GLU A 97 1.59 11.80 -8.13
CA GLU A 97 1.53 12.40 -9.46
C GLU A 97 0.99 11.41 -10.50
N THR A 98 1.45 10.15 -10.48
CA THR A 98 0.92 9.09 -11.36
C THR A 98 -0.56 8.82 -11.09
N LEU A 99 -0.96 8.68 -9.82
CA LEU A 99 -2.37 8.42 -9.50
C LEU A 99 -3.26 9.55 -10.01
N VAL A 100 -2.87 10.81 -9.83
CA VAL A 100 -3.60 11.97 -10.33
C VAL A 100 -3.65 12.01 -11.85
N ALA A 101 -2.52 11.76 -12.51
CA ALA A 101 -2.45 11.79 -13.97
C ALA A 101 -3.37 10.75 -14.62
N CYS A 102 -3.62 9.62 -13.95
CA CYS A 102 -4.43 8.52 -14.47
C CYS A 102 -5.88 8.53 -13.93
N ARG A 103 -6.31 9.57 -13.20
CA ARG A 103 -7.59 9.54 -12.46
C ARG A 103 -8.83 9.45 -13.35
N ASN A 104 -8.74 9.91 -14.61
CA ASN A 104 -9.86 9.93 -15.55
C ASN A 104 -9.90 8.68 -16.44
N GLU A 105 -8.76 8.01 -16.59
CA GLU A 105 -8.54 6.88 -17.49
C GLU A 105 -8.43 5.55 -16.72
N GLY A 106 -8.06 5.61 -15.44
CA GLY A 106 -7.71 4.45 -14.64
C GLY A 106 -6.24 4.07 -14.78
N LEU A 107 -5.75 3.30 -13.80
CA LEU A 107 -4.35 2.92 -13.69
C LEU A 107 -4.22 1.40 -13.53
N MET A 108 -3.58 0.77 -14.51
CA MET A 108 -3.06 -0.60 -14.38
C MET A 108 -1.60 -0.55 -13.99
N ARG A 109 -1.15 -1.59 -13.28
CA ARG A 109 0.26 -1.82 -13.02
C ARG A 109 0.66 -3.18 -13.54
N LEU A 110 1.71 -3.18 -14.37
CA LEU A 110 2.48 -4.35 -14.72
C LEU A 110 3.60 -4.52 -13.70
N GLU A 111 3.68 -5.71 -13.13
CA GLU A 111 4.68 -6.11 -12.15
C GLU A 111 5.33 -7.40 -12.66
N LEU A 112 6.62 -7.32 -12.99
CA LEU A 112 7.41 -8.45 -13.47
C LEU A 112 8.35 -8.89 -12.35
N THR A 113 8.16 -10.11 -11.87
CA THR A 113 9.05 -10.72 -10.88
C THR A 113 9.99 -11.68 -11.58
N VAL A 114 11.27 -11.34 -11.57
CA VAL A 114 12.34 -12.09 -12.23
C VAL A 114 13.06 -12.92 -11.18
N HIS A 115 13.09 -14.23 -11.37
CA HIS A 115 13.80 -15.17 -10.49
C HIS A 115 15.07 -15.65 -11.19
N SER A 116 16.17 -14.92 -11.00
CA SER A 116 17.43 -15.15 -11.70
C SER A 116 18.57 -15.47 -10.71
N PRO A 117 19.51 -16.37 -11.04
CA PRO A 117 20.70 -16.60 -10.21
C PRO A 117 21.54 -15.32 -10.03
N GLU A 118 21.53 -14.45 -11.04
CA GLU A 118 22.30 -13.21 -11.10
C GLU A 118 21.40 -11.98 -11.30
N LEU A 119 21.90 -10.80 -10.92
CA LEU A 119 21.19 -9.55 -11.22
C LEU A 119 21.28 -9.29 -12.72
N LYS A 120 20.16 -8.93 -13.32
CA LYS A 120 20.10 -8.56 -14.73
C LYS A 120 20.42 -7.08 -14.93
N GLU A 121 21.08 -6.79 -16.05
CA GLU A 121 21.45 -5.44 -16.44
C GLU A 121 20.22 -4.58 -16.77
N VAL A 122 20.41 -3.26 -16.75
CA VAL A 122 19.34 -2.27 -17.01
C VAL A 122 18.71 -2.48 -18.38
N GLU A 123 19.52 -2.77 -19.40
CA GLU A 123 19.05 -2.97 -20.77
C GLU A 123 18.12 -4.19 -20.86
N TRP A 124 18.53 -5.33 -20.30
CA TRP A 124 17.70 -6.53 -20.25
C TRP A 124 16.36 -6.27 -19.55
N ASN A 125 16.39 -5.58 -18.40
CA ASN A 125 15.17 -5.23 -17.65
C ASN A 125 14.24 -4.31 -18.45
N THR A 126 14.81 -3.36 -19.20
CA THR A 126 14.06 -2.42 -20.02
C THR A 126 13.41 -3.14 -21.20
N ASN A 127 14.18 -3.98 -21.89
CA ASN A 127 13.69 -4.79 -23.01
C ASN A 127 12.59 -5.75 -22.54
N LEU A 128 12.74 -6.38 -21.37
CA LEU A 128 11.70 -7.25 -20.83
C LEU A 128 10.37 -6.50 -20.61
N ILE A 129 10.42 -5.28 -20.05
CA ILE A 129 9.21 -4.46 -19.89
C ILE A 129 8.62 -4.10 -21.26
N VAL A 130 9.45 -3.61 -22.18
CA VAL A 130 9.01 -3.19 -23.53
C VAL A 130 8.37 -4.36 -24.28
N ASN A 131 9.02 -5.51 -24.34
CA ASN A 131 8.52 -6.72 -24.98
C ASN A 131 7.18 -7.17 -24.37
N THR A 132 7.05 -7.10 -23.04
CA THR A 132 5.79 -7.44 -22.37
C THR A 132 4.68 -6.44 -22.70
N LEU A 133 4.99 -5.15 -22.81
CA LEU A 133 4.01 -4.13 -23.20
C LEU A 133 3.61 -4.27 -24.67
N GLU A 134 4.56 -4.54 -25.57
CA GLU A 134 4.31 -4.81 -26.98
C GLU A 134 3.42 -6.04 -27.17
N PHE A 135 3.71 -7.12 -26.43
CA PHE A 135 2.85 -8.30 -26.40
C PHE A 135 1.42 -7.94 -25.94
N LEU A 136 1.27 -7.09 -24.92
CA LEU A 136 -0.05 -6.67 -24.41
C LEU A 136 -0.72 -5.55 -25.23
N HIS A 137 -0.07 -4.98 -26.26
CA HIS A 137 -0.56 -3.79 -26.98
C HIS A 137 -1.97 -3.98 -27.55
N ASN A 138 -2.27 -5.18 -28.08
CA ASN A 138 -3.56 -5.51 -28.66
C ASN A 138 -4.58 -6.01 -27.63
N CYS A 139 -4.20 -6.15 -26.36
CA CYS A 139 -5.12 -6.51 -25.30
C CYS A 139 -6.10 -5.36 -25.07
N ARG A 140 -7.39 -5.69 -25.05
CA ARG A 140 -8.44 -4.68 -24.90
C ARG A 140 -8.35 -4.01 -23.54
N THR A 141 -8.32 -2.68 -23.55
CA THR A 141 -8.34 -1.83 -22.35
C THR A 141 -9.45 -0.77 -22.45
N PHE A 142 -9.80 -0.18 -21.31
CA PHE A 142 -10.88 0.79 -21.19
C PHE A 142 -10.45 1.99 -20.36
N ALA A 143 -10.70 3.18 -20.87
CA ALA A 143 -10.60 4.40 -20.08
C ALA A 143 -11.75 4.44 -19.07
N THR A 144 -11.44 4.20 -17.80
CA THR A 144 -12.41 4.18 -16.69
C THR A 144 -11.87 4.98 -15.52
N SER A 145 -12.44 6.16 -15.29
CA SER A 145 -12.08 7.04 -14.18
C SER A 145 -12.18 6.36 -12.81
N TYR A 146 -11.38 6.79 -11.84
CA TYR A 146 -11.49 6.36 -10.45
C TYR A 146 -12.88 6.63 -9.86
N GLU A 147 -13.55 7.70 -10.28
CA GLU A 147 -14.94 7.99 -9.86
C GLU A 147 -15.91 6.87 -10.23
N LYS A 148 -15.94 6.47 -11.51
CA LYS A 148 -16.74 5.32 -11.97
C LYS A 148 -16.38 4.02 -11.24
N GLN A 149 -15.10 3.78 -11.00
CA GLN A 149 -14.65 2.59 -10.27
C GLN A 149 -15.09 2.61 -8.80
N TRP A 150 -15.05 3.79 -8.17
CA TRP A 150 -15.54 4.03 -6.82
C TRP A 150 -17.05 3.82 -6.73
N MET A 151 -17.82 4.42 -7.64
CA MET A 151 -19.28 4.23 -7.71
C MET A 151 -19.64 2.74 -7.87
N ALA A 152 -18.91 1.99 -8.70
CA ALA A 152 -19.13 0.56 -8.88
C ALA A 152 -18.87 -0.23 -7.58
N LEU A 153 -17.86 0.13 -6.79
CA LEU A 153 -17.65 -0.46 -5.46
C LEU A 153 -18.80 -0.10 -4.51
N VAL A 154 -19.17 1.18 -4.43
CA VAL A 154 -20.25 1.65 -3.55
C VAL A 154 -21.58 0.98 -3.92
N ASP A 155 -21.89 0.81 -5.20
CA ASP A 155 -23.09 0.11 -5.68
C ASP A 155 -23.14 -1.34 -5.18
N GLN A 156 -22.00 -2.00 -4.93
CA GLN A 156 -21.96 -3.35 -4.38
C GLN A 156 -22.18 -3.40 -2.86
N ILE A 157 -21.76 -2.36 -2.13
CA ILE A 157 -21.73 -2.37 -0.66
C ILE A 157 -22.85 -1.54 0.00
N HIS A 158 -23.44 -0.55 -0.68
CA HIS A 158 -24.33 0.43 -0.05
C HIS A 158 -25.63 -0.16 0.54
N ASN A 159 -26.10 -1.30 0.04
CA ASN A 159 -27.26 -2.01 0.57
C ASN A 159 -26.87 -3.13 1.56
N LYS A 160 -25.61 -3.15 2.01
CA LYS A 160 -25.08 -4.17 2.91
C LYS A 160 -24.89 -3.58 4.30
N HIS A 161 -24.99 -4.44 5.30
CA HIS A 161 -24.66 -4.08 6.67
C HIS A 161 -23.15 -3.94 6.80
N THR A 162 -22.71 -2.92 7.55
CA THR A 162 -21.32 -2.89 8.03
C THR A 162 -21.23 -3.53 9.41
N LEU A 163 -20.02 -3.94 9.81
CA LEU A 163 -19.81 -4.68 11.05
C LEU A 163 -18.85 -3.95 11.98
N CYS A 164 -19.26 -3.83 13.23
CA CYS A 164 -18.43 -3.44 14.35
C CYS A 164 -18.40 -4.55 15.42
N ILE A 165 -17.21 -4.89 15.92
CA ILE A 165 -17.01 -5.80 17.04
C ILE A 165 -16.30 -5.03 18.15
N TYR A 166 -16.80 -5.13 19.37
CA TYR A 166 -16.21 -4.50 20.55
C TYR A 166 -16.01 -5.50 21.69
N PHE A 167 -14.77 -5.59 22.17
CA PHE A 167 -14.38 -6.36 23.35
C PHE A 167 -14.18 -5.41 24.53
N HIS A 168 -15.17 -5.30 25.41
CA HIS A 168 -15.20 -4.19 26.38
C HIS A 168 -14.17 -4.31 27.49
N LYS A 169 -13.88 -5.52 28.01
CA LYS A 169 -12.85 -5.69 29.06
C LYS A 169 -11.43 -5.51 28.53
N GLU A 170 -11.22 -5.76 27.23
CA GLU A 170 -9.93 -5.57 26.56
C GLU A 170 -9.76 -4.18 25.96
N HIS A 171 -10.85 -3.40 25.92
CA HIS A 171 -10.97 -2.14 25.20
C HIS A 171 -10.54 -2.25 23.73
N SER A 172 -10.80 -3.38 23.07
CA SER A 172 -10.45 -3.61 21.66
C SER A 172 -11.66 -3.41 20.76
N LEU A 173 -11.51 -2.64 19.67
CA LEU A 173 -12.57 -2.40 18.69
C LEU A 173 -12.09 -2.75 17.29
N GLY A 174 -12.92 -3.48 16.54
CA GLY A 174 -12.77 -3.76 15.13
C GLY A 174 -13.95 -3.23 14.33
N TYR A 175 -13.70 -2.46 13.28
CA TYR A 175 -14.72 -1.98 12.35
C TYR A 175 -14.34 -2.32 10.92
N CYS A 176 -15.24 -3.00 10.21
CA CYS A 176 -15.08 -3.40 8.82
C CYS A 176 -15.98 -2.54 7.94
N HIS A 177 -15.39 -1.69 7.09
CA HIS A 177 -16.12 -0.91 6.10
C HIS A 177 -16.73 -1.83 5.04
N TRP A 178 -15.91 -2.75 4.50
CA TRP A 178 -16.35 -3.75 3.54
C TRP A 178 -15.37 -4.92 3.48
N PHE A 179 -15.88 -6.04 2.97
CA PHE A 179 -15.17 -7.30 2.80
C PHE A 179 -15.45 -7.86 1.41
N ASN A 180 -14.40 -8.34 0.76
CA ASN A 180 -14.52 -9.01 -0.52
C ASN A 180 -14.65 -10.52 -0.26
N LYS A 181 -15.85 -11.08 -0.48
CA LYS A 181 -16.13 -12.50 -0.25
C LYS A 181 -15.25 -13.46 -1.07
N THR A 182 -14.82 -13.02 -2.26
CA THR A 182 -14.01 -13.82 -3.18
C THR A 182 -12.57 -13.89 -2.71
N THR A 183 -11.97 -12.74 -2.38
CA THR A 183 -10.55 -12.66 -1.99
C THR A 183 -10.32 -12.80 -0.49
N LYS A 184 -11.39 -12.77 0.30
CA LYS A 184 -11.41 -12.71 1.76
C LYS A 184 -10.70 -11.47 2.34
N LYS A 185 -10.33 -10.50 1.51
CA LYS A 185 -9.69 -9.25 1.94
C LYS A 185 -10.71 -8.30 2.56
N LYS A 186 -10.26 -7.55 3.56
CA LYS A 186 -11.10 -6.67 4.40
C LYS A 186 -10.52 -5.26 4.41
N GLN A 187 -11.40 -4.26 4.39
CA GLN A 187 -11.04 -2.86 4.63
C GLN A 187 -11.65 -2.40 5.94
N GLY A 188 -10.84 -1.82 6.81
CA GLY A 188 -11.32 -1.43 8.12
C GLY A 188 -10.22 -0.95 9.06
N ILE A 189 -10.51 -1.04 10.35
CA ILE A 189 -9.58 -0.77 11.43
C ILE A 189 -9.84 -1.70 12.60
N ALA A 190 -8.81 -2.34 13.11
CA ALA A 190 -8.83 -3.02 14.41
C ALA A 190 -7.77 -2.43 15.34
N LYS A 191 -8.17 -1.96 16.52
CA LYS A 191 -7.27 -1.32 17.48
C LYS A 191 -7.86 -1.25 18.88
N LYS A 192 -6.98 -1.18 19.89
CA LYS A 192 -7.35 -0.84 21.27
C LYS A 192 -7.72 0.63 21.40
N LEU A 193 -8.87 0.89 21.99
CA LEU A 193 -9.29 2.19 22.46
C LEU A 193 -8.41 2.63 23.63
N LYS A 194 -8.01 3.89 23.63
CA LYS A 194 -7.34 4.51 24.78
C LYS A 194 -8.37 4.78 25.89
N LYS A 195 -7.90 4.91 27.14
CA LYS A 195 -8.75 5.17 28.32
C LYS A 195 -9.71 6.37 28.16
N ASN A 196 -9.34 7.35 27.34
CA ASN A 196 -10.13 8.56 27.08
C ASN A 196 -10.82 8.54 25.70
N GLU A 197 -11.02 7.37 25.10
CA GLU A 197 -11.76 7.18 23.86
C GLU A 197 -13.09 6.50 24.18
N ASP A 198 -14.18 7.18 23.87
CA ASP A 198 -15.51 6.60 23.96
C ASP A 198 -15.80 5.74 22.72
N MET A 199 -16.26 4.51 22.94
CA MET A 199 -16.52 3.54 21.89
C MET A 199 -17.58 4.05 20.91
N MET A 200 -18.69 4.58 21.42
CA MET A 200 -19.81 5.04 20.58
C MET A 200 -19.41 6.24 19.73
N THR A 201 -18.53 7.09 20.25
CA THR A 201 -17.94 8.19 19.50
C THR A 201 -17.10 7.68 18.33
N VAL A 202 -16.22 6.70 18.55
CA VAL A 202 -15.43 6.08 17.48
C VAL A 202 -16.32 5.42 16.44
N VAL A 203 -17.31 4.61 16.85
CA VAL A 203 -18.25 3.96 15.94
C VAL A 203 -19.04 4.99 15.12
N SER A 204 -19.48 6.08 15.75
CA SER A 204 -20.25 7.12 15.04
C SER A 204 -19.45 7.80 13.92
N ASN A 205 -18.14 7.83 14.06
CA ASN A 205 -17.27 8.48 13.11
C ASN A 205 -16.86 7.53 11.96
N LEU A 206 -16.80 6.22 12.23
CA LEU A 206 -16.41 5.20 11.24
C LEU A 206 -17.57 4.71 10.35
N THR A 207 -18.81 4.87 10.80
CA THR A 207 -19.99 4.32 10.11
C THR A 207 -20.44 5.15 8.91
N PHE A 208 -21.01 4.50 7.89
CA PHE A 208 -21.57 5.19 6.72
C PHE A 208 -22.92 5.83 7.03
N ASN A 209 -23.22 6.95 6.39
CA ASN A 209 -24.44 7.71 6.64
C ASN A 209 -25.67 6.94 6.16
N GLY A 210 -26.68 6.79 7.02
CA GLY A 210 -27.92 6.10 6.71
C GLY A 210 -27.80 4.59 6.50
N HIS A 211 -26.59 4.02 6.61
CA HIS A 211 -26.36 2.59 6.44
C HIS A 211 -26.44 1.88 7.79
N PRO A 212 -27.02 0.67 7.84
CA PRO A 212 -27.08 -0.09 9.07
C PRO A 212 -25.71 -0.68 9.42
N THR A 213 -25.34 -0.55 10.68
CA THR A 213 -24.12 -1.12 11.25
C THR A 213 -24.50 -2.05 12.38
N VAL A 214 -24.14 -3.32 12.24
CA VAL A 214 -24.29 -4.30 13.32
C VAL A 214 -23.12 -4.12 14.29
N LEU A 215 -23.43 -3.81 15.54
CA LEU A 215 -22.47 -3.78 16.64
C LEU A 215 -22.65 -5.03 17.50
N LEU A 216 -21.61 -5.87 17.52
CA LEU A 216 -21.50 -7.03 18.39
C LEU A 216 -20.59 -6.70 19.57
N THR A 217 -21.08 -6.92 20.78
CA THR A 217 -20.32 -6.68 22.01
C THR A 217 -20.04 -7.97 22.73
N TYR A 218 -18.78 -8.15 23.12
CA TYR A 218 -18.26 -9.28 23.87
C TYR A 218 -17.51 -8.79 25.11
N ALA A 219 -17.42 -9.62 26.14
CA ALA A 219 -16.56 -9.36 27.28
C ALA A 219 -15.07 -9.30 26.87
N THR A 220 -14.62 -10.37 26.22
CA THR A 220 -13.23 -10.68 25.84
C THR A 220 -13.26 -11.44 24.51
N SER A 221 -12.11 -11.60 23.84
CA SER A 221 -12.01 -12.33 22.56
C SER A 221 -12.51 -13.78 22.64
N SER A 222 -12.37 -14.41 23.81
CA SER A 222 -12.81 -15.78 24.11
C SER A 222 -14.18 -15.87 24.79
N GLY A 223 -14.84 -14.72 25.04
CA GLY A 223 -16.12 -14.66 25.74
C GLY A 223 -17.33 -14.88 24.83
N PRO A 224 -18.51 -15.21 25.37
CA PRO A 224 -19.74 -15.27 24.59
C PRO A 224 -20.18 -13.86 24.14
N LEU A 225 -21.03 -13.81 23.11
CA LEU A 225 -21.71 -12.58 22.69
C LEU A 225 -22.61 -12.08 23.84
N GLU A 226 -22.43 -10.82 24.25
CA GLU A 226 -23.23 -10.20 25.30
C GLU A 226 -24.38 -9.36 24.73
N SER A 227 -24.15 -8.69 23.60
CA SER A 227 -25.19 -7.90 22.94
C SER A 227 -24.97 -7.76 21.44
N GLU A 228 -26.09 -7.65 20.73
CA GLU A 228 -26.15 -7.33 19.31
C GLU A 228 -27.13 -6.17 19.13
N VAL A 229 -26.68 -5.10 18.49
CA VAL A 229 -27.52 -3.94 18.18
C VAL A 229 -27.27 -3.45 16.76
N VAL A 230 -28.33 -3.03 16.08
CA VAL A 230 -28.22 -2.36 14.78
C VAL A 230 -28.24 -0.86 15.01
N LEU A 231 -27.18 -0.20 14.54
CA LEU A 231 -26.98 1.24 14.64
C LEU A 231 -27.18 1.87 13.26
N ARG A 232 -27.79 3.05 13.23
CA ARG A 232 -27.89 3.86 12.02
C ARG A 232 -27.40 5.28 12.31
N ARG A 233 -26.59 5.80 11.38
CA ARG A 233 -25.99 7.13 11.45
C ARG A 233 -26.84 8.16 10.69
N ASP A 234 -26.93 9.37 11.22
CA ASP A 234 -27.57 10.50 10.54
C ASP A 234 -26.83 10.95 9.27
N ILE A 235 -27.53 11.62 8.36
CA ILE A 235 -27.31 11.49 6.90
C ILE A 235 -26.35 12.48 6.21
N THR A 236 -25.53 13.27 6.91
CA THR A 236 -24.75 14.35 6.25
C THR A 236 -23.27 14.43 6.59
N ASN A 237 -22.76 13.68 7.56
CA ASN A 237 -21.41 13.87 8.07
C ASN A 237 -20.35 13.01 7.35
N ILE A 238 -19.07 13.32 7.52
CA ILE A 238 -17.99 12.51 6.93
C ILE A 238 -17.84 11.16 7.65
N THR A 239 -17.60 10.09 6.92
CA THR A 239 -17.10 8.81 7.41
C THR A 239 -15.58 8.85 7.44
N ILE A 240 -15.02 8.61 8.61
CA ILE A 240 -13.58 8.57 8.81
C ILE A 240 -13.02 7.27 8.24
N VAL A 241 -12.00 7.39 7.40
CA VAL A 241 -11.16 6.24 7.01
C VAL A 241 -9.79 6.27 7.69
N PRO A 242 -9.24 5.13 8.10
CA PRO A 242 -7.94 5.05 8.75
C PRO A 242 -6.81 5.65 7.89
N SER A 243 -5.88 6.35 8.54
CA SER A 243 -4.62 6.78 7.91
C SER A 243 -3.58 5.65 7.91
N GLN A 244 -2.42 5.87 7.28
CA GLN A 244 -1.26 4.96 7.33
C GLN A 244 -0.80 4.57 8.76
N ARG A 245 -1.19 5.33 9.79
CA ARG A 245 -0.89 5.04 11.20
C ARG A 245 -1.96 4.18 11.88
N ASN A 246 -2.97 3.73 11.13
CA ASN A 246 -4.12 2.96 11.61
C ASN A 246 -4.75 3.63 12.86
N SER A 247 -5.19 4.89 12.72
CA SER A 247 -5.72 5.71 13.82
C SER A 247 -7.23 5.88 13.68
N PHE A 248 -7.96 5.85 14.80
CA PHE A 248 -9.37 6.28 14.87
C PHE A 248 -9.55 7.79 14.71
N TRP A 249 -8.47 8.55 14.90
CA TRP A 249 -8.45 10.02 14.80
C TRP A 249 -7.43 10.45 13.72
N PRO A 250 -7.63 10.06 12.46
CA PRO A 250 -6.75 10.50 11.38
C PRO A 250 -7.01 11.98 11.10
N VAL A 251 -5.93 12.72 10.88
CA VAL A 251 -5.96 14.14 10.55
C VAL A 251 -5.23 14.33 9.24
N ALA A 252 -5.79 15.18 8.39
CA ALA A 252 -5.12 15.74 7.21
C ALA A 252 -3.75 16.32 7.59
N SER A 253 -2.67 15.73 7.07
CA SER A 253 -1.33 16.31 7.24
C SER A 253 -1.15 17.40 6.19
N ARG A 254 -1.10 18.67 6.62
CA ARG A 254 -0.87 19.81 5.71
C ARG A 254 0.44 19.71 4.91
N GLU A 255 1.41 18.93 5.37
CA GLU A 255 2.72 18.74 4.73
C GLU A 255 2.80 17.50 3.82
N ARG A 256 1.90 16.52 3.98
CA ARG A 256 1.98 15.22 3.28
C ARG A 256 0.76 14.87 2.45
N GLN A 257 -0.37 15.50 2.73
CA GLN A 257 -1.54 15.37 1.89
C GLN A 257 -1.33 16.16 0.61
N GLN A 258 -1.33 15.44 -0.50
CA GLN A 258 -1.15 16.02 -1.82
C GLN A 258 -2.50 16.31 -2.47
N HIS A 259 -3.52 15.49 -2.16
CA HIS A 259 -4.86 15.56 -2.76
C HIS A 259 -5.95 15.27 -1.73
N THR A 260 -7.18 15.62 -2.05
CA THR A 260 -8.41 15.25 -1.32
C THR A 260 -8.97 13.94 -1.86
N PHE A 261 -9.83 13.27 -1.08
CA PHE A 261 -10.48 12.04 -1.54
C PHE A 261 -11.35 12.29 -2.79
N ALA A 262 -12.07 13.42 -2.82
CA ALA A 262 -12.89 13.81 -3.96
C ALA A 262 -12.06 14.05 -5.24
N GLU A 263 -10.90 14.70 -5.15
CA GLU A 263 -9.98 14.86 -6.30
C GLU A 263 -9.47 13.52 -6.86
N MET A 264 -9.41 12.49 -6.01
CA MET A 264 -9.02 11.12 -6.38
C MET A 264 -10.21 10.27 -6.83
N GLY A 265 -11.39 10.87 -7.03
CA GLY A 265 -12.60 10.18 -7.50
C GLY A 265 -13.42 9.50 -6.40
N LEU A 266 -13.04 9.62 -5.13
CA LEU A 266 -13.82 9.10 -4.00
C LEU A 266 -14.89 10.12 -3.62
N ILE A 267 -15.82 10.36 -4.54
CA ILE A 267 -16.92 11.30 -4.39
C ILE A 267 -17.95 10.81 -3.37
N ASN A 268 -18.71 11.74 -2.78
CA ASN A 268 -19.88 11.38 -1.99
C ASN A 268 -20.94 10.72 -2.89
N TYR A 269 -21.23 9.46 -2.63
CA TYR A 269 -22.20 8.69 -3.39
C TYR A 269 -22.93 7.69 -2.47
N ARG A 270 -24.27 7.66 -2.56
CA ARG A 270 -25.17 6.81 -1.73
C ARG A 270 -24.88 6.85 -0.22
N GLY A 271 -24.58 8.03 0.32
CA GLY A 271 -24.33 8.21 1.77
C GLY A 271 -22.91 7.86 2.23
N ILE A 272 -22.03 7.41 1.32
CA ILE A 272 -20.63 7.18 1.63
C ILE A 272 -19.85 8.47 1.33
N HIS A 273 -19.66 9.29 2.36
CA HIS A 273 -18.92 10.54 2.30
C HIS A 273 -17.61 10.41 3.08
N ILE A 274 -16.51 10.03 2.42
CA ILE A 274 -15.24 9.76 3.11
C ILE A 274 -14.40 11.04 3.26
N ASP A 275 -13.91 11.30 4.47
CA ASP A 275 -12.89 12.32 4.71
C ASP A 275 -12.13 12.08 6.04
N TRP A 276 -11.22 13.00 6.37
CA TRP A 276 -10.53 13.05 7.65
C TRP A 276 -10.97 14.21 8.54
N LEU A 277 -10.67 14.06 9.82
CA LEU A 277 -10.94 15.10 10.79
C LEU A 277 -10.01 16.29 10.60
N THR A 278 -10.53 17.46 10.96
CA THR A 278 -9.67 18.60 11.27
C THR A 278 -8.83 18.31 12.52
N ALA A 279 -7.69 19.00 12.64
CA ALA A 279 -6.82 18.87 13.81
C ALA A 279 -7.52 19.24 15.13
N GLN A 280 -8.51 20.14 15.09
CA GLN A 280 -9.32 20.49 16.25
C GLN A 280 -10.25 19.32 16.63
N GLN A 281 -11.06 18.84 15.69
CA GLN A 281 -11.99 17.73 15.94
C GLN A 281 -11.28 16.47 16.46
N ALA A 282 -10.08 16.16 15.94
CA ALA A 282 -9.30 15.01 16.40
C ALA A 282 -8.72 15.21 17.81
N ARG A 283 -8.33 16.43 18.19
CA ARG A 283 -7.85 16.73 19.56
C ARG A 283 -8.99 16.66 20.57
N GLU A 284 -10.13 17.22 20.21
CA GLU A 284 -11.35 17.24 21.03
C GLU A 284 -12.09 15.90 21.01
N LYS A 285 -11.69 14.97 20.14
CA LYS A 285 -12.34 13.67 19.93
C LYS A 285 -13.83 13.80 19.67
N VAL A 286 -14.19 14.70 18.77
CA VAL A 286 -15.58 15.06 18.49
C VAL A 286 -16.34 13.87 17.94
N ARG A 287 -17.56 13.70 18.45
CA ARG A 287 -18.59 12.85 17.87
C ARG A 287 -19.21 13.57 16.68
N LEU A 288 -18.95 13.10 15.46
CA LEU A 288 -19.42 13.76 14.25
C LEU A 288 -20.93 13.57 14.04
N SER A 289 -21.50 12.48 14.55
CA SER A 289 -22.90 12.15 14.32
C SER A 289 -23.51 11.41 15.51
N THR A 290 -24.80 11.62 15.71
CA THR A 290 -25.61 10.73 16.52
C THR A 290 -25.79 9.40 15.81
N LEU A 291 -25.96 8.35 16.63
CA LEU A 291 -26.29 7.00 16.22
C LEU A 291 -27.60 6.64 16.91
N SER A 292 -28.59 6.21 16.13
CA SER A 292 -29.83 5.66 16.64
C SER A 292 -29.77 4.14 16.62
N ILE A 293 -30.23 3.50 17.69
CA ILE A 293 -30.54 2.07 17.65
C ILE A 293 -31.84 1.92 16.85
N VAL A 294 -31.85 1.03 15.88
CA VAL A 294 -33.01 0.76 15.03
C VAL A 294 -33.45 -0.68 15.17
N SER A 295 -34.76 -0.92 15.15
CA SER A 295 -35.33 -2.26 15.02
C SER A 295 -35.44 -2.58 13.52
N ASP A 296 -34.35 -3.07 12.94
CA ASP A 296 -34.38 -3.67 11.60
C ASP A 296 -34.51 -5.19 11.75
N ASN A 297 -35.35 -5.81 10.91
CA ASN A 297 -35.45 -7.26 10.88
C ASN A 297 -34.16 -7.81 10.26
N THR A 298 -33.38 -8.57 11.04
CA THR A 298 -32.12 -9.18 10.60
C THR A 298 -32.35 -10.43 9.73
N ASP A 299 -33.58 -10.98 9.74
CA ASP A 299 -33.99 -12.14 8.94
C ASP A 299 -33.91 -11.86 7.44
N GLY A 300 -33.17 -12.71 6.71
CA GLY A 300 -33.05 -12.65 5.25
C GLY A 300 -32.02 -11.66 4.70
N LEU A 301 -31.25 -10.99 5.57
CA LEU A 301 -30.18 -10.05 5.16
C LEU A 301 -28.82 -10.72 4.92
N GLY A 302 -28.75 -12.06 5.04
CA GLY A 302 -27.49 -12.80 5.03
C GLY A 302 -26.60 -12.44 6.22
N ILE A 303 -27.19 -12.01 7.34
CA ILE A 303 -26.47 -11.76 8.59
C ILE A 303 -25.92 -13.08 9.13
N ASP A 304 -26.64 -14.20 9.01
CA ASP A 304 -26.12 -15.52 9.35
C ASP A 304 -24.96 -15.94 8.43
N ASP A 305 -25.03 -15.63 7.12
CA ASP A 305 -23.93 -15.89 6.18
C ASP A 305 -22.72 -15.01 6.49
N LEU A 306 -22.94 -13.76 6.91
CA LEU A 306 -21.90 -12.82 7.32
C LEU A 306 -21.30 -13.24 8.67
N LEU A 307 -22.12 -13.60 9.66
CA LEU A 307 -21.70 -14.17 10.93
C LEU A 307 -20.97 -15.49 10.73
N ALA A 308 -21.35 -16.33 9.77
CA ALA A 308 -20.63 -17.54 9.37
C ALA A 308 -19.31 -17.21 8.66
N ASP A 309 -19.30 -16.23 7.75
CA ASP A 309 -18.08 -15.72 7.11
C ASP A 309 -17.13 -15.08 8.12
N ILE A 310 -17.66 -14.50 9.22
CA ILE A 310 -16.91 -13.90 10.33
C ILE A 310 -16.51 -14.90 11.41
N SER A 311 -17.34 -15.89 11.73
CA SER A 311 -17.01 -16.93 12.70
C SER A 311 -15.92 -17.85 12.19
N ASN A 312 -15.75 -17.92 10.87
CA ASN A 312 -14.61 -18.54 10.19
C ASN A 312 -13.40 -17.61 10.06
N ILE A 313 -13.52 -16.34 10.47
CA ILE A 313 -12.36 -15.49 10.73
C ILE A 313 -11.84 -15.90 12.09
N GLU A 314 -10.80 -16.74 12.11
CA GLU A 314 -9.90 -16.76 13.26
C GLU A 314 -9.43 -15.32 13.46
N LEU A 315 -9.93 -14.68 14.53
CA LEU A 315 -9.24 -13.56 15.12
C LEU A 315 -7.93 -14.18 15.60
N ASP A 316 -6.89 -14.11 14.77
CA ASP A 316 -5.55 -14.53 15.17
C ASP A 316 -5.34 -14.05 16.59
N ASP A 317 -5.14 -15.02 17.48
CA ASP A 317 -4.89 -14.77 18.88
C ASP A 317 -3.87 -13.65 18.95
N LEU A 318 -4.25 -12.59 19.67
CA LEU A 318 -3.36 -11.53 20.10
C LEU A 318 -2.35 -12.12 21.10
N GLU A 319 -1.59 -13.14 20.69
CA GLU A 319 -0.27 -13.31 21.24
C GLU A 319 0.58 -12.14 20.72
N PRO A 320 1.18 -11.33 21.61
CA PRO A 320 2.31 -10.53 21.19
C PRO A 320 3.36 -11.53 20.72
N THR A 321 3.46 -11.74 19.41
CA THR A 321 4.58 -12.49 18.85
C THR A 321 5.81 -11.66 19.20
N TYR A 322 6.42 -12.00 20.34
CA TYR A 322 7.77 -11.60 20.66
C TYR A 322 8.60 -11.89 19.43
N LEU A 323 9.34 -10.87 19.01
CA LEU A 323 10.31 -10.92 17.93
C LEU A 323 11.08 -12.25 18.00
N ARG A 324 10.72 -13.21 17.15
CA ARG A 324 11.71 -14.15 16.63
C ARG A 324 12.55 -13.32 15.67
N GLU A 325 13.86 -13.34 15.90
CA GLU A 325 14.86 -12.86 14.96
C GLU A 325 14.44 -13.23 13.54
N ASN A 326 14.05 -12.20 12.80
CA ASN A 326 13.79 -12.30 11.40
C ASN A 326 15.14 -12.06 10.73
N THR A 327 15.90 -13.14 10.56
CA THR A 327 17.13 -13.15 9.77
C THR A 327 16.85 -13.03 8.26
N ASP A 328 15.59 -12.94 7.85
CA ASP A 328 15.19 -12.73 6.47
C ASP A 328 14.85 -11.26 6.18
N LEU A 329 15.94 -10.51 5.99
CA LEU A 329 16.11 -9.29 5.20
C LEU A 329 14.83 -8.54 4.79
N LYS A 330 14.54 -7.47 5.54
CA LYS A 330 14.00 -6.23 4.99
C LYS A 330 15.00 -5.10 5.20
N PRO A 331 14.98 -4.09 4.31
CA PRO A 331 14.51 -2.78 4.75
C PRO A 331 13.36 -2.31 3.83
N ALA A 332 12.16 -1.93 4.26
CA ALA A 332 11.75 -0.92 5.26
C ALA A 332 12.16 0.52 4.87
N ARG A 333 11.14 1.30 4.47
CA ARG A 333 10.98 2.77 4.39
C ARG A 333 12.23 3.65 4.63
N TYR A 334 12.56 4.50 3.66
CA TYR A 334 13.38 5.69 3.92
C TYR A 334 12.52 6.96 3.94
N LYS A 335 12.41 7.52 5.14
CA LYS A 335 12.17 8.95 5.36
C LYS A 335 13.58 9.55 5.42
N VAL A 336 14.07 10.13 4.33
CA VAL A 336 15.37 10.81 4.35
C VAL A 336 15.13 12.17 5.01
N ALA A 337 15.54 12.30 6.27
CA ALA A 337 16.02 13.60 6.71
C ALA A 337 17.24 13.89 5.84
N TYR A 338 17.22 14.97 5.07
CA TYR A 338 18.39 15.37 4.31
C TYR A 338 19.51 15.66 5.32
N ASN A 339 20.48 14.76 5.45
CA ASN A 339 21.75 15.12 6.07
C ASN A 339 22.43 16.05 5.07
N ILE A 340 22.53 17.33 5.44
CA ILE A 340 23.22 18.33 4.63
C ILE A 340 24.70 17.99 4.72
N LEU A 341 25.28 17.52 3.62
CA LEU A 341 26.72 17.31 3.50
C LEU A 341 27.38 18.68 3.42
N HIS A 342 28.36 18.98 4.28
CA HIS A 342 29.07 20.25 4.21
C HIS A 342 30.28 20.14 3.28
N VAL A 343 30.64 21.27 2.65
CA VAL A 343 31.86 21.36 1.84
C VAL A 343 33.08 21.18 2.76
N GLY A 344 33.97 20.26 2.40
CA GLY A 344 35.18 19.92 3.15
C GLY A 344 35.06 18.66 3.99
N ASP A 345 33.85 18.14 4.22
CA ASP A 345 33.65 16.91 5.00
C ASP A 345 34.17 15.69 4.23
N GLU A 346 34.73 14.75 4.99
CA GLU A 346 35.27 13.49 4.51
C GLU A 346 34.37 12.34 4.97
N PHE A 347 34.09 11.42 4.06
CA PHE A 347 33.18 10.31 4.30
C PHE A 347 33.84 9.01 3.91
N LEU A 348 33.69 8.00 4.76
CA LEU A 348 34.05 6.63 4.44
C LEU A 348 32.81 5.94 3.87
N VAL A 349 32.92 5.46 2.64
CA VAL A 349 31.93 4.58 2.01
C VAL A 349 32.35 3.15 2.31
N SER A 350 31.66 2.50 3.24
CA SER A 350 31.97 1.13 3.69
C SER A 350 31.29 0.07 2.82
N TYR A 351 30.13 0.41 2.27
CA TYR A 351 29.39 -0.47 1.39
C TYR A 351 28.68 0.35 0.31
N TYR A 352 28.64 -0.18 -0.89
CA TYR A 352 27.83 0.40 -1.95
C TYR A 352 27.26 -0.68 -2.86
N PHE A 353 26.13 -0.36 -3.47
CA PHE A 353 25.56 -1.18 -4.53
C PHE A 353 24.80 -0.32 -5.54
N LEU A 354 24.86 -0.75 -6.80
CA LEU A 354 24.07 -0.16 -7.87
C LEU A 354 22.70 -0.84 -7.92
N TYR A 355 21.64 -0.05 -7.95
CA TYR A 355 20.26 -0.50 -7.99
C TYR A 355 19.45 0.33 -8.97
N THR A 356 18.67 -0.34 -9.81
CA THR A 356 17.82 0.33 -10.79
C THR A 356 16.42 0.53 -10.24
N PHE A 357 15.96 1.77 -10.21
CA PHE A 357 14.60 2.13 -9.77
C PHE A 357 13.89 2.89 -10.88
N ARG A 358 12.77 2.35 -11.37
CA ARG A 358 11.98 2.92 -12.47
C ARG A 358 12.84 3.24 -13.71
N GLY A 359 13.71 2.30 -14.10
CA GLY A 359 14.59 2.44 -15.26
C GLY A 359 15.81 3.36 -15.05
N LEU A 360 15.91 4.04 -13.91
CA LEU A 360 17.05 4.90 -13.59
C LEU A 360 18.02 4.18 -12.64
N PRO A 361 19.32 4.11 -12.97
CA PRO A 361 20.33 3.53 -12.09
C PRO A 361 20.63 4.45 -10.90
N PHE A 362 20.72 3.90 -9.69
CA PHE A 362 21.08 4.61 -8.46
C PHE A 362 22.17 3.87 -7.69
N TYR A 363 23.14 4.59 -7.15
CA TYR A 363 24.04 4.10 -6.12
C TYR A 363 23.39 4.24 -4.75
N TYR A 364 23.38 3.15 -4.00
CA TYR A 364 23.12 3.17 -2.57
C TYR A 364 24.46 3.07 -1.86
N LEU A 365 24.73 4.02 -0.96
CA LEU A 365 26.00 4.17 -0.27
C LEU A 365 25.73 4.09 1.22
N ASP A 366 26.39 3.16 1.90
CA ASP A 366 26.54 3.21 3.34
C ASP A 366 27.75 4.08 3.67
N ILE A 367 27.49 5.25 4.26
CA ILE A 367 28.51 6.22 4.59
C ILE A 367 28.63 6.44 6.10
N SER A 368 29.86 6.67 6.55
CA SER A 368 30.18 7.17 7.88
C SER A 368 31.00 8.45 7.74
N MET A 369 30.72 9.44 8.60
CA MET A 369 31.49 10.70 8.59
C MET A 369 32.83 10.50 9.27
N ILE A 370 33.88 11.08 8.72
CA ILE A 370 35.21 11.13 9.33
C ILE A 370 35.38 12.51 9.96
N HIS A 371 35.59 12.56 11.27
CA HIS A 371 35.85 13.80 11.99
C HIS A 371 37.11 13.65 12.84
N ASN A 372 38.14 14.46 12.57
CA ASN A 372 39.45 14.39 13.22
C ASN A 372 40.05 12.96 13.22
N GLU A 373 40.06 12.30 12.06
CA GLU A 373 40.54 10.91 11.88
C GLU A 373 39.73 9.82 12.62
N ILE A 374 38.61 10.18 13.25
CA ILE A 374 37.70 9.25 13.90
C ILE A 374 36.48 9.03 13.01
N VAL A 375 36.25 7.77 12.63
CA VAL A 375 35.05 7.36 11.89
C VAL A 375 33.87 7.32 12.84
N SER A 376 32.80 8.03 12.50
CA SER A 376 31.54 7.99 13.23
C SER A 376 30.99 6.56 13.26
N SER A 377 30.57 6.09 14.44
CA SER A 377 29.85 4.81 14.60
C SER A 377 28.45 4.81 13.97
N THR A 378 28.00 5.97 13.49
CA THR A 378 26.67 6.13 12.91
C THR A 378 26.75 6.02 11.40
N HIS A 379 26.22 4.91 10.89
CA HIS A 379 26.11 4.63 9.46
C HIS A 379 24.86 5.30 8.87
N THR A 380 25.02 5.96 7.72
CA THR A 380 23.93 6.63 6.99
C THR A 380 23.85 6.07 5.59
N LEU A 381 22.67 5.57 5.21
CA LEU A 381 22.42 5.13 3.84
C LEU A 381 21.98 6.31 2.96
N ILE A 382 22.70 6.57 1.88
CA ILE A 382 22.39 7.61 0.88
C ILE A 382 22.05 6.96 -0.46
N LYS A 383 21.07 7.53 -1.15
CA LYS A 383 20.68 7.16 -2.52
C LYS A 383 21.10 8.26 -3.49
N VAL A 384 21.87 7.91 -4.52
CA VAL A 384 22.42 8.84 -5.51
C VAL A 384 22.05 8.36 -6.91
N LEU A 385 21.52 9.22 -7.77
CA LEU A 385 21.27 8.87 -9.17
C LEU A 385 22.61 8.65 -9.88
N ALA A 386 22.80 7.51 -10.54
CA ALA A 386 24.09 7.16 -11.16
C ALA A 386 24.47 8.09 -12.31
N SER A 387 23.48 8.65 -13.02
CA SER A 387 23.68 9.67 -14.06
C SER A 387 23.78 11.11 -13.50
N SER A 388 23.80 11.28 -12.18
CA SER A 388 24.12 12.59 -11.59
C SER A 388 25.63 12.77 -11.56
N PRO A 389 26.16 14.01 -11.53
CA PRO A 389 27.61 14.22 -11.42
C PRO A 389 28.24 13.54 -10.20
N PHE A 390 27.48 13.38 -9.11
CA PHE A 390 27.92 12.61 -7.94
C PHE A 390 27.96 11.11 -8.23
N GLY A 391 26.96 10.58 -8.95
CA GLY A 391 26.92 9.20 -9.42
C GLY A 391 28.04 8.86 -10.42
N GLU A 392 28.36 9.77 -11.34
CA GLU A 392 29.46 9.63 -12.30
C GLU A 392 30.83 9.66 -11.60
N CYS A 393 30.99 10.52 -10.59
CA CYS A 393 32.19 10.52 -9.76
C CYS A 393 32.35 9.22 -8.98
N ILE A 394 31.28 8.75 -8.33
CA ILE A 394 31.25 7.43 -7.69
C ILE A 394 31.69 6.37 -8.71
N ALA A 395 31.04 6.28 -9.87
CA ALA A 395 31.38 5.32 -10.92
C ALA A 395 32.86 5.36 -11.36
N SER A 396 33.50 6.53 -11.36
CA SER A 396 34.92 6.70 -11.70
C SER A 396 35.91 6.21 -10.63
N VAL A 397 35.45 6.02 -9.39
CA VAL A 397 36.30 5.75 -8.22
C VAL A 397 36.15 4.32 -7.70
N ILE A 398 34.96 3.73 -7.81
CA ILE A 398 34.69 2.35 -7.37
C ILE A 398 35.01 1.32 -8.46
N GLY A 399 35.99 0.46 -8.18
CA GLY A 399 36.45 -0.58 -9.10
C GLY A 399 35.85 -1.97 -8.85
N GLN A 400 35.48 -2.28 -7.60
CA GLN A 400 34.88 -3.58 -7.23
C GLN A 400 33.94 -3.46 -6.02
N PRO A 401 32.82 -4.22 -5.96
CA PRO A 401 31.92 -4.25 -4.81
C PRO A 401 32.69 -4.54 -3.51
N ASN A 402 32.33 -3.87 -2.41
CA ASN A 402 32.96 -3.99 -1.08
C ASN A 402 34.36 -3.36 -0.94
N GLN A 403 34.75 -2.48 -1.84
CA GLN A 403 35.93 -1.63 -1.66
C GLN A 403 35.59 -0.47 -0.73
N GLU A 404 36.38 -0.28 0.33
CA GLU A 404 36.33 0.94 1.13
C GLU A 404 36.88 2.12 0.32
N VAL A 405 36.08 3.19 0.23
CA VAL A 405 36.44 4.40 -0.52
C VAL A 405 36.24 5.61 0.37
N VAL A 406 37.27 6.44 0.49
CA VAL A 406 37.20 7.74 1.16
C VAL A 406 36.89 8.82 0.12
N LEU A 407 35.83 9.59 0.37
CA LEU A 407 35.37 10.67 -0.51
C LEU A 407 35.39 12.00 0.25
N LYS A 408 35.88 13.06 -0.41
CA LYS A 408 35.82 14.44 0.09
C LYS A 408 34.83 15.27 -0.69
N VAL A 409 33.97 16.03 -0.01
CA VAL A 409 33.06 16.99 -0.67
C VAL A 409 33.81 18.27 -1.00
N THR A 410 34.00 18.56 -2.29
CA THR A 410 34.82 19.70 -2.75
C THR A 410 33.97 20.91 -3.14
N ARG A 411 32.71 20.73 -3.55
CA ARG A 411 31.80 21.83 -3.94
C ARG A 411 30.33 21.43 -3.96
N ILE A 412 29.42 22.37 -3.63
CA ILE A 412 27.96 22.20 -3.71
C ILE A 412 27.37 23.31 -4.59
N HIS A 413 26.62 22.95 -5.63
CA HIS A 413 25.93 23.88 -6.53
C HIS A 413 24.44 23.54 -6.64
N ASN A 414 23.57 24.23 -5.89
CA ASN A 414 22.09 24.28 -5.99
C ASN A 414 21.28 22.98 -6.28
N ARG A 415 21.91 21.80 -6.37
CA ARG A 415 21.41 20.43 -6.66
C ARG A 415 22.52 19.43 -7.00
N ILE A 416 23.74 19.88 -7.28
CA ILE A 416 24.88 19.05 -7.69
C ILE A 416 25.95 19.08 -6.60
N ILE A 417 26.50 17.91 -6.25
CA ILE A 417 27.59 17.73 -5.30
C ILE A 417 28.81 17.23 -6.09
N HIS A 418 29.97 17.87 -5.89
CA HIS A 418 31.24 17.45 -6.44
C HIS A 418 32.10 16.82 -5.35
N THR A 419 32.76 15.70 -5.69
CA THR A 419 33.64 14.95 -4.78
C THR A 419 34.92 14.51 -5.46
N GLU A 420 35.95 14.22 -4.67
CA GLU A 420 37.20 13.59 -5.14
C GLU A 420 37.61 12.44 -4.20
N ARG A 421 38.38 11.49 -4.75
CA ARG A 421 39.00 10.40 -3.97
C ARG A 421 40.24 10.95 -3.27
N ILE A 422 40.36 10.72 -1.97
CA ILE A 422 41.58 11.00 -1.20
C ILE A 422 42.58 9.85 -1.38
#